data_AF-A0A661JQP4-F1
#
_entry.id   AF-A0A661JQP4-F1
#
_cell.length_a   1.000
_cell.length_b   1.000
_cell.length_c   1.000
_cell.angle_alpha   90.00
_cell.angle_beta   90.00
_cell.angle_gamma   90.00
#
_symmetry.space_group_name_H-M   'P 1'
#
loop_
_entity.id
_entity.type
_entity.pdbx_description
1 polymer ?
#
loop_
_entity_poly.entity_id
_entity_poly.type
_entity_poly.pdbx_seq_one_letter_code
_entity_poly.pdbx_strand_id
1 'polypeptide(L)'
;IVLTSDRFPREISPIEERLRSRFEWGLIADIQPPDIETKVAILKKKAELENISLPNDVAFYLASRIDSNIRVLEGCLIRLGAFASLTKKEITLEMAKEVLKHIIPERERIKIERVQEIVADYFNIKVRELKSKKRLRQLVIPRQVAMYLSKELTDASLVEIGEKFGGKDHSTVIYAIKKVEEKIEKDPAFQRFLEDIKQKIIS
;
A
#
# COMPACT_ATOMS: atom_id res chain seq x y z
N ILE A 1 22.14 25.19 -20.25
CA ILE A 1 21.96 25.42 -18.79
C ILE A 1 20.97 24.37 -18.32
N VAL A 2 21.31 23.60 -17.29
CA VAL A 2 20.38 22.65 -16.64
C VAL A 2 20.10 23.18 -15.25
N LEU A 3 18.82 23.26 -14.90
CA LEU A 3 18.34 23.72 -13.59
C LEU A 3 17.47 22.62 -12.99
N THR A 4 17.51 22.48 -11.67
CA THR A 4 16.64 21.57 -10.92
C THR A 4 15.89 22.37 -9.87
N SER A 5 14.65 21.98 -9.60
CA SER A 5 13.74 22.65 -8.66
C SER A 5 12.82 21.59 -8.06
N ASP A 6 12.43 21.76 -6.80
CA ASP A 6 11.42 20.95 -6.12
C ASP A 6 9.98 21.41 -6.45
N ARG A 7 9.85 22.52 -7.17
CA ARG A 7 8.59 23.14 -7.59
C ARG A 7 8.58 23.45 -9.08
N PHE A 8 7.38 23.49 -9.67
CA PHE A 8 7.22 23.97 -11.04
C PHE A 8 7.62 25.45 -11.14
N PRO A 9 8.16 25.91 -12.30
CA PRO A 9 8.61 27.29 -12.50
C PRO A 9 7.63 28.38 -12.02
N ARG A 10 6.32 28.17 -12.17
CA ARG A 10 5.25 29.08 -11.73
C ARG A 10 5.16 29.26 -10.23
N GLU A 11 5.54 28.22 -9.49
CA GLU A 11 5.38 28.13 -8.04
C GLU A 11 6.66 28.53 -7.30
N ILE A 12 7.73 28.87 -8.03
CA ILE A 12 8.99 29.30 -7.46
C ILE A 12 8.86 30.77 -7.02
N SER A 13 8.74 30.96 -5.71
CA SER A 13 8.73 32.26 -5.05
C SER A 13 9.99 32.41 -4.17
N PRO A 14 10.65 33.59 -4.12
CA PRO A 14 10.34 34.85 -4.80
C PRO A 14 11.26 35.09 -6.02
N ILE A 15 11.08 34.35 -7.13
CA ILE A 15 11.83 34.60 -8.37
C ILE A 15 11.14 35.70 -9.21
N GLU A 16 11.91 36.51 -9.94
CA GLU A 16 11.37 37.53 -10.85
C GLU A 16 10.61 36.92 -12.04
N GLU A 17 9.55 37.59 -12.47
CA GLU A 17 8.64 37.10 -13.51
C GLU A 17 9.35 36.75 -14.83
N ARG A 18 10.33 37.57 -15.25
CA ARG A 18 11.10 37.30 -16.49
C ARG A 18 11.88 35.99 -16.43
N LEU A 19 12.33 35.57 -15.25
CA LEU A 19 13.07 34.33 -15.08
C LEU A 19 12.10 33.14 -15.10
N ARG A 20 10.92 33.28 -14.48
CA ARG A 20 9.85 32.27 -14.56
C ARG A 20 9.44 32.00 -16.01
N SER A 21 9.20 33.05 -16.81
CA SER A 21 8.87 32.90 -18.23
C SER A 21 9.98 32.20 -19.02
N ARG A 22 11.26 32.50 -18.72
CA ARG A 22 12.39 31.82 -19.37
C ARG A 22 12.50 30.34 -19.01
N PHE A 23 12.18 29.96 -17.77
CA PHE A 23 12.17 28.56 -17.36
C PHE A 23 11.02 27.79 -18.04
N GLU A 24 9.87 28.42 -18.23
CA GLU A 24 8.72 27.81 -18.93
C GLU A 24 8.93 27.62 -20.43
N TRP A 25 9.75 28.46 -21.06
CA TRP A 25 10.06 28.32 -22.48
C TRP A 25 11.04 27.18 -22.79
N GLY A 26 11.70 26.65 -21.76
CA GLY A 26 12.59 25.49 -21.89
C GLY A 26 11.84 24.16 -21.87
N LEU A 27 12.58 23.06 -22.03
CA LEU A 27 12.07 21.71 -21.78
C LEU A 27 11.89 21.52 -20.27
N ILE A 28 10.65 21.32 -19.84
CA ILE A 28 10.34 20.91 -18.47
C ILE A 28 10.24 19.39 -18.44
N ALA A 29 11.19 18.75 -17.78
CA ALA A 29 11.16 17.33 -17.49
C ALA A 29 10.78 17.14 -16.01
N ASP A 30 9.59 16.59 -15.79
CA ASP A 30 9.10 16.30 -14.45
C ASP A 30 9.63 14.93 -13.97
N ILE A 31 10.05 14.85 -12.71
CA ILE A 31 10.58 13.64 -12.10
C ILE A 31 9.61 13.19 -11.02
N GLN A 32 8.81 12.19 -11.37
CA GLN A 32 7.88 11.56 -10.44
C GLN A 32 8.59 10.53 -9.54
N PRO A 33 8.05 10.25 -8.35
CA PRO A 33 8.50 9.13 -7.54
C PRO A 33 8.51 7.82 -8.36
N PRO A 34 9.55 6.99 -8.24
CA PRO A 34 9.63 5.75 -9.02
C PRO A 34 8.56 4.75 -8.56
N ASP A 35 7.97 4.06 -9.52
CA ASP A 35 7.15 2.89 -9.25
C ASP A 35 8.00 1.69 -8.78
N ILE A 36 7.35 0.58 -8.44
CA ILE A 36 8.03 -0.62 -7.93
C ILE A 36 9.05 -1.15 -8.96
N GLU A 37 8.69 -1.19 -10.24
CA GLU A 37 9.56 -1.71 -11.30
C GLU A 37 10.83 -0.84 -11.44
N THR A 38 10.66 0.48 -11.42
CA THR A 38 11.74 1.45 -11.47
C THR A 38 12.61 1.37 -10.22
N LYS A 39 12.02 1.19 -9.03
CA LYS A 39 12.76 0.96 -7.77
C LYS A 39 13.61 -0.32 -7.84
N VAL A 40 13.07 -1.41 -8.38
CA VAL A 40 13.82 -2.66 -8.58
C VAL A 40 14.99 -2.44 -9.54
N ALA A 41 14.77 -1.73 -10.64
CA ALA A 41 15.83 -1.40 -11.60
C ALA A 41 16.94 -0.55 -10.96
N ILE A 42 16.57 0.47 -10.18
CA ILE A 42 17.52 1.30 -9.41
C ILE A 42 18.33 0.43 -8.44
N LEU A 43 17.66 -0.44 -7.66
CA LEU A 43 18.32 -1.33 -6.71
C LEU A 43 19.30 -2.28 -7.40
N LYS A 44 18.88 -2.92 -8.49
CA LYS A 44 19.74 -3.82 -9.27
C LYS A 44 20.95 -3.08 -9.82
N LYS A 45 20.74 -1.90 -10.38
CA LYS A 45 21.83 -1.11 -10.92
C LYS A 45 22.81 -0.67 -9.84
N LYS A 46 22.30 -0.26 -8.68
CA LYS A 46 23.13 0.10 -7.53
C LYS A 46 23.88 -1.12 -6.99
N ALA A 47 23.26 -2.29 -6.93
CA ALA A 47 23.88 -3.53 -6.47
C ALA A 47 25.04 -3.95 -7.38
N GLU A 48 24.88 -3.83 -8.72
CA GLU A 48 25.96 -4.04 -9.68
C GLU A 48 27.16 -3.12 -9.41
N LEU A 49 26.91 -1.81 -9.23
CA LEU A 49 27.97 -0.83 -8.98
C LEU A 49 28.73 -1.09 -7.68
N GLU A 50 28.03 -1.57 -6.65
CA GLU A 50 28.59 -1.86 -5.33
C GLU A 50 29.11 -3.32 -5.22
N ASN A 51 29.07 -4.11 -6.30
CA ASN A 51 29.42 -5.54 -6.32
C ASN A 51 28.65 -6.40 -5.30
N ILE A 52 27.37 -6.08 -5.08
CA ILE A 52 26.48 -6.82 -4.18
C ILE A 52 25.63 -7.79 -4.99
N SER A 53 25.72 -9.09 -4.68
CA SER A 53 24.81 -10.09 -5.26
C SER A 53 23.42 -9.96 -4.62
N LEU A 54 22.49 -9.32 -5.34
CA LEU A 54 21.13 -9.07 -4.87
C LEU A 54 20.13 -9.98 -5.62
N PRO A 55 19.50 -10.96 -4.94
CA PRO A 55 18.42 -11.76 -5.53
C PRO A 55 17.18 -10.93 -5.93
N ASN A 56 16.41 -11.44 -6.90
CA ASN A 56 15.22 -10.73 -7.44
C ASN A 56 14.10 -10.59 -6.40
N ASP A 57 13.83 -11.63 -5.63
CA ASP A 57 12.84 -11.65 -4.56
C ASP A 57 13.17 -10.64 -3.45
N VAL A 58 14.45 -10.51 -3.09
CA VAL A 58 14.93 -9.50 -2.14
C VAL A 58 14.77 -8.10 -2.72
N ALA A 59 15.16 -7.87 -3.98
CA ALA A 59 14.99 -6.58 -4.63
C ALA A 59 13.51 -6.15 -4.67
N PHE A 60 12.61 -7.07 -5.02
CA PHE A 60 11.17 -6.82 -5.03
C PHE A 60 10.63 -6.57 -3.62
N TYR A 61 11.07 -7.32 -2.62
CA TYR A 61 10.70 -7.11 -1.22
C TYR A 61 11.09 -5.70 -0.75
N LEU A 62 12.31 -5.25 -1.03
CA LEU A 62 12.76 -3.91 -0.67
C LEU A 62 11.93 -2.82 -1.39
N ALA A 63 11.76 -2.96 -2.71
CA ALA A 63 11.03 -2.00 -3.54
C ALA A 63 9.54 -1.86 -3.15
N SER A 64 8.90 -2.98 -2.77
CA SER A 64 7.48 -3.02 -2.39
C SER A 64 7.19 -2.57 -0.95
N ARG A 65 8.20 -2.55 -0.08
CA ARG A 65 8.04 -2.22 1.35
C ARG A 65 8.57 -0.83 1.70
N ILE A 66 9.46 -0.29 0.88
CA ILE A 66 10.05 1.03 1.08
C ILE A 66 9.32 1.99 0.12
N ASP A 67 8.22 2.54 0.60
CA ASP A 67 7.45 3.59 -0.09
C ASP A 67 8.15 4.96 0.00
N SER A 68 9.06 5.11 0.96
CA SER A 68 9.82 6.32 1.22
C SER A 68 10.94 6.60 0.19
N ASN A 69 11.56 7.77 0.31
CA ASN A 69 12.73 8.27 -0.40
C ASN A 69 13.72 7.17 -0.89
N ILE A 70 14.14 7.25 -2.16
CA ILE A 70 15.13 6.35 -2.79
C ILE A 70 16.40 6.18 -1.94
N ARG A 71 16.82 7.20 -1.18
CA ARG A 71 17.97 7.10 -0.27
C ARG A 71 17.82 6.00 0.80
N VAL A 72 16.61 5.79 1.31
CA VAL A 72 16.33 4.72 2.29
C VAL A 72 16.48 3.36 1.62
N LEU A 73 15.98 3.23 0.38
CA LEU A 73 16.09 2.03 -0.44
C LEU A 73 17.56 1.65 -0.68
N GLU A 74 18.37 2.62 -1.10
CA GLU A 74 19.82 2.45 -1.27
C GLU A 74 20.53 2.11 0.05
N GLY A 75 20.18 2.79 1.14
CA GLY A 75 20.74 2.52 2.46
C GLY A 75 20.48 1.09 2.96
N CYS A 76 19.30 0.54 2.65
CA CYS A 76 18.96 -0.86 2.95
C CYS A 76 19.85 -1.82 2.14
N LEU A 77 20.06 -1.56 0.85
CA LEU A 77 20.93 -2.36 0.01
C LEU A 77 22.36 -2.40 0.54
N ILE A 78 22.95 -1.23 0.84
CA ILE A 78 24.31 -1.14 1.39
C ILE A 78 24.42 -1.90 2.71
N ARG A 79 23.42 -1.76 3.59
CA ARG A 79 23.39 -2.48 4.88
C ARG A 79 23.35 -4.01 4.69
N LEU A 80 22.55 -4.50 3.74
CA LEU A 80 22.50 -5.94 3.42
C LEU A 80 23.82 -6.44 2.85
N GLY A 81 24.42 -5.70 1.90
CA GLY A 81 25.73 -6.04 1.35
C GLY A 81 26.81 -6.09 2.42
N ALA A 82 26.86 -5.10 3.31
CA ALA A 82 27.81 -5.07 4.43
C ALA A 82 27.61 -6.24 5.39
N PHE A 83 26.37 -6.57 5.75
CA PHE A 83 26.07 -7.70 6.63
C PHE A 83 26.43 -9.05 5.99
N ALA A 84 26.07 -9.25 4.72
CA ALA A 84 26.43 -10.44 3.95
C ALA A 84 27.95 -10.62 3.85
N SER A 85 28.69 -9.54 3.59
CA SER A 85 30.15 -9.53 3.54
C SER A 85 30.77 -9.89 4.90
N LEU A 86 30.33 -9.25 6.00
CA LEU A 86 30.84 -9.51 7.34
C LEU A 86 30.55 -10.93 7.83
N THR A 87 29.38 -11.47 7.49
CA THR A 87 28.96 -12.82 7.92
C THR A 87 29.36 -13.92 6.94
N LYS A 88 29.91 -13.57 5.77
CA LYS A 88 30.20 -14.47 4.65
C LYS A 88 29.01 -15.34 4.24
N LYS A 89 27.82 -14.76 4.29
CA LYS A 89 26.56 -15.41 3.88
C LYS A 89 26.01 -14.72 2.64
N GLU A 90 25.31 -15.48 1.82
CA GLU A 90 24.56 -14.93 0.70
C GLU A 90 23.34 -14.15 1.20
N ILE A 91 22.97 -13.10 0.45
CA ILE A 91 21.75 -12.35 0.75
C ILE A 91 20.55 -13.24 0.45
N THR A 92 19.67 -13.44 1.43
CA THR A 92 18.38 -14.12 1.27
C THR A 92 17.24 -13.23 1.76
N LEU A 93 16.00 -13.59 1.42
CA LEU A 93 14.82 -12.87 1.89
C LEU A 93 14.69 -12.91 3.42
N GLU A 94 15.04 -14.02 4.04
CA GLU A 94 15.04 -14.18 5.50
C GLU A 94 16.06 -13.25 6.16
N MET A 95 17.29 -13.21 5.64
CA MET A 95 18.31 -12.27 6.10
C MET A 95 17.82 -10.83 5.93
N ALA A 96 17.20 -10.50 4.79
CA ALA A 96 16.71 -9.15 4.56
C ALA A 96 15.66 -8.73 5.59
N LYS A 97 14.69 -9.61 5.88
CA LYS A 97 13.66 -9.38 6.91
C LYS A 97 14.26 -9.23 8.30
N GLU A 98 15.27 -10.03 8.65
CA GLU A 98 15.93 -9.97 9.95
C GLU A 98 16.75 -8.68 10.12
N VAL A 99 17.65 -8.39 9.18
CA VAL A 99 18.58 -7.25 9.24
C VAL A 99 17.86 -5.92 9.15
N LEU A 100 16.75 -5.86 8.41
CA LEU A 100 16.01 -4.61 8.15
C LEU A 100 14.76 -4.47 9.01
N LYS A 101 14.50 -5.37 9.97
CA LYS A 101 13.28 -5.38 10.79
C LYS A 101 12.93 -4.04 11.45
N HIS A 102 13.94 -3.28 11.86
CA HIS A 102 13.76 -1.97 12.52
C HIS A 102 13.64 -0.80 11.53
N ILE A 103 14.02 -1.00 10.26
CA ILE A 103 14.02 0.03 9.22
C ILE A 103 12.75 -0.10 8.37
N ILE A 104 12.43 -1.33 8.01
CA ILE A 104 11.20 -1.70 7.31
C ILE A 104 10.28 -2.29 8.37
N PRO A 105 9.39 -1.48 8.98
CA PRO A 105 8.41 -2.03 9.90
C PRO A 105 7.61 -3.11 9.17
N GLU A 106 7.31 -4.17 9.90
CA GLU A 106 6.32 -5.12 9.43
C GLU A 106 5.00 -4.35 9.32
N ARG A 107 4.49 -4.08 8.09
CA ARG A 107 3.13 -3.57 7.91
C ARG A 107 2.26 -4.44 8.81
N GLU A 108 1.62 -3.83 9.81
CA GLU A 108 0.65 -4.55 10.62
C GLU A 108 -0.33 -5.17 9.64
N ARG A 109 -0.52 -6.48 9.74
CA ARG A 109 -1.57 -7.15 8.96
C ARG A 109 -2.86 -6.40 9.22
N ILE A 110 -3.57 -6.03 8.17
CA ILE A 110 -4.84 -5.32 8.31
C ILE A 110 -5.74 -6.19 9.19
N LYS A 111 -6.15 -5.63 10.32
CA LYS A 111 -7.04 -6.31 11.27
C LYS A 111 -8.49 -6.12 10.81
N ILE A 112 -9.36 -7.10 11.07
CA ILE A 112 -10.79 -6.99 10.76
C ILE A 112 -11.40 -5.74 11.41
N GLU A 113 -10.92 -5.37 12.60
CA GLU A 113 -11.34 -4.18 13.33
C GLU A 113 -11.11 -2.89 12.52
N ARG A 114 -9.96 -2.76 11.84
CA ARG A 114 -9.65 -1.60 10.98
C ARG A 114 -10.63 -1.52 9.81
N VAL A 115 -10.93 -2.65 9.17
CA VAL A 115 -11.95 -2.73 8.10
C VAL A 115 -13.31 -2.29 8.63
N GLN A 116 -13.70 -2.77 9.82
CA GLN A 116 -14.96 -2.41 10.44
C GLN A 116 -15.07 -0.92 10.75
N GLU A 117 -14.02 -0.31 11.29
CA GLU A 117 -13.95 1.13 11.58
C GLU A 117 -14.11 1.95 10.31
N ILE A 118 -13.28 1.70 9.29
CA ILE A 118 -13.30 2.48 8.04
C ILE A 118 -14.64 2.34 7.31
N VAL A 119 -15.19 1.12 7.25
CA VAL A 119 -16.51 0.91 6.61
C VAL A 119 -17.62 1.56 7.44
N ALA A 120 -17.59 1.46 8.77
CA ALA A 120 -18.59 2.10 9.62
C ALA A 120 -18.58 3.62 9.46
N ASP A 121 -17.41 4.23 9.49
CA ASP A 121 -17.22 5.67 9.28
C ASP A 121 -17.70 6.11 7.90
N TYR A 122 -17.35 5.35 6.86
CA TYR A 122 -17.77 5.65 5.49
C TYR A 122 -19.30 5.67 5.34
N PHE A 123 -19.98 4.68 5.93
CA PHE A 123 -21.45 4.59 5.88
C PHE A 123 -22.15 5.40 6.98
N ASN A 124 -21.41 6.17 7.77
CA ASN A 124 -21.90 6.96 8.91
C ASN A 124 -22.75 6.13 9.90
N ILE A 125 -22.26 4.94 10.24
CA ILE A 125 -22.86 4.04 11.23
C ILE A 125 -21.84 3.74 12.32
N LYS A 126 -22.30 3.16 13.44
CA LYS A 126 -21.37 2.71 14.49
C LYS A 126 -20.87 1.29 14.20
N VAL A 127 -19.62 0.99 14.52
CA VAL A 127 -19.04 -0.38 14.40
C VAL A 127 -19.92 -1.44 15.07
N ARG A 128 -20.54 -1.13 16.22
CA ARG A 128 -21.50 -2.02 16.91
C ARG A 128 -22.71 -2.41 16.06
N GLU A 129 -23.09 -1.58 15.09
CA GLU A 129 -24.21 -1.87 14.18
C GLU A 129 -23.82 -2.90 13.12
N LEU A 130 -22.57 -2.93 12.67
CA LEU A 130 -22.03 -4.00 11.82
C LEU A 130 -22.15 -5.36 12.54
N LYS A 131 -21.91 -5.39 13.85
CA LYS A 131 -21.97 -6.58 14.70
C LYS A 131 -23.38 -6.96 15.18
N SER A 132 -24.38 -6.11 14.96
CA SER A 132 -25.70 -6.32 15.54
C SER A 132 -26.51 -7.42 14.84
N LYS A 133 -27.45 -8.03 15.57
CA LYS A 133 -28.43 -8.98 15.01
C LYS A 133 -29.60 -8.28 14.30
N LYS A 134 -29.70 -6.95 14.36
CA LYS A 134 -30.80 -6.19 13.73
C LYS A 134 -30.77 -6.34 12.21
N ARG A 135 -31.93 -6.63 11.61
CA ARG A 135 -32.10 -6.82 10.15
C ARG A 135 -32.59 -5.53 9.46
N LEU A 136 -31.93 -4.40 9.76
CA LEU A 136 -32.26 -3.11 9.14
C LEU A 136 -31.70 -3.05 7.71
N ARG A 137 -32.52 -2.62 6.74
CA ARG A 137 -32.13 -2.54 5.32
C ARG A 137 -30.87 -1.70 5.09
N GLN A 138 -30.72 -0.59 5.81
CA GLN A 138 -29.56 0.29 5.71
C GLN A 138 -28.24 -0.36 6.17
N LEU A 139 -28.29 -1.43 6.97
CA LEU A 139 -27.09 -2.13 7.47
C LEU A 139 -26.65 -3.30 6.57
N VAL A 140 -27.45 -3.64 5.54
CA VAL A 140 -27.17 -4.80 4.68
C VAL A 140 -25.90 -4.57 3.86
N ILE A 141 -25.85 -3.46 3.09
CA ILE A 141 -24.70 -3.13 2.24
C ILE A 141 -23.43 -2.91 3.08
N PRO A 142 -23.43 -2.10 4.16
CA PRO A 142 -22.23 -1.91 4.99
C PRO A 142 -21.65 -3.22 5.53
N ARG A 143 -22.49 -4.16 5.97
CA ARG A 143 -22.02 -5.47 6.47
C ARG A 143 -21.44 -6.32 5.36
N GLN A 144 -22.08 -6.33 4.19
CA GLN A 144 -21.61 -7.11 3.04
C GLN A 144 -20.24 -6.61 2.57
N VAL A 145 -20.11 -5.28 2.41
CA VAL A 145 -18.85 -4.62 2.06
C VAL A 145 -17.77 -4.90 3.09
N ALA A 146 -18.07 -4.75 4.39
CA ALA A 146 -17.09 -4.99 5.45
C ALA A 146 -16.60 -6.45 5.47
N MET A 147 -17.48 -7.43 5.28
CA MET A 147 -17.10 -8.85 5.21
C MET A 147 -16.26 -9.17 3.97
N TYR A 148 -16.65 -8.63 2.81
CA TYR A 148 -15.91 -8.78 1.57
C TYR A 148 -14.49 -8.22 1.70
N LEU A 149 -14.36 -6.96 2.13
CA LEU A 149 -13.06 -6.33 2.31
C LEU A 149 -12.23 -7.01 3.42
N SER A 150 -12.87 -7.54 4.46
CA SER A 150 -12.17 -8.34 5.47
C SER A 150 -11.59 -9.62 4.86
N LYS A 151 -12.31 -10.27 3.94
CA LYS A 151 -11.82 -11.47 3.28
C LYS A 151 -10.70 -11.18 2.28
N GLU A 152 -10.76 -10.02 1.62
CA GLU A 152 -9.80 -9.62 0.60
C GLU A 152 -8.51 -9.05 1.19
N LEU A 153 -8.60 -8.28 2.29
CA LEU A 153 -7.48 -7.50 2.83
C LEU A 153 -6.80 -8.14 4.05
N THR A 154 -7.35 -9.24 4.57
CA THR A 154 -6.83 -9.92 5.78
C THR A 154 -6.63 -11.41 5.54
N ASP A 155 -5.78 -12.05 6.35
CA ASP A 155 -5.56 -13.51 6.31
C ASP A 155 -6.68 -14.30 7.03
N ALA A 156 -7.75 -13.62 7.48
CA ALA A 156 -8.76 -14.26 8.30
C ALA A 156 -9.58 -15.31 7.53
N SER A 157 -9.88 -16.40 8.22
CA SER A 157 -10.82 -17.41 7.76
C SER A 157 -12.26 -16.88 7.77
N LEU A 158 -13.14 -17.53 7.00
CA LEU A 158 -14.57 -17.17 6.98
C LEU A 158 -15.23 -17.29 8.36
N VAL A 159 -14.74 -18.21 9.20
CA VAL A 159 -15.21 -18.40 10.57
C VAL A 159 -14.80 -17.20 11.43
N GLU A 160 -13.52 -16.82 11.42
CA GLU A 160 -13.03 -15.67 12.19
C GLU A 160 -13.71 -14.36 11.77
N ILE A 161 -13.94 -14.17 10.47
CA ILE A 161 -14.72 -13.03 9.97
C ILE A 161 -16.12 -13.07 10.58
N GLY A 162 -16.83 -14.19 10.46
CA GLY A 162 -18.17 -14.38 11.02
C GLY A 162 -18.25 -14.04 12.52
N GLU A 163 -17.30 -14.52 13.31
CA GLU A 163 -17.17 -14.22 14.74
C GLU A 163 -17.04 -12.72 15.00
N LYS A 164 -16.14 -12.04 14.28
CA LYS A 164 -15.90 -10.60 14.41
C LYS A 164 -17.08 -9.74 13.98
N PHE A 165 -18.01 -10.27 13.18
CA PHE A 165 -19.27 -9.61 12.80
C PHE A 165 -20.47 -10.02 13.68
N GLY A 166 -20.22 -10.41 14.93
CA GLY A 166 -21.27 -10.68 15.93
C GLY A 166 -21.70 -12.13 15.98
N GLY A 167 -20.77 -13.07 15.77
CA GLY A 167 -21.03 -14.51 15.78
C GLY A 167 -21.91 -14.97 14.63
N LYS A 168 -21.69 -14.45 13.43
CA LYS A 168 -22.40 -14.87 12.21
C LYS A 168 -21.77 -16.14 11.66
N ASP A 169 -22.60 -17.02 11.12
CA ASP A 169 -22.12 -18.23 10.45
C ASP A 169 -21.26 -17.91 9.22
N HIS A 170 -20.26 -18.74 8.95
CA HIS A 170 -19.40 -18.62 7.77
C HIS A 170 -20.21 -18.58 6.45
N SER A 171 -21.36 -19.26 6.39
CA SER A 171 -22.29 -19.22 5.24
C SER A 171 -22.87 -17.82 5.00
N THR A 172 -23.07 -17.03 6.05
CA THR A 172 -23.48 -15.62 5.96
C THR A 172 -22.37 -14.79 5.33
N VAL A 173 -21.11 -15.07 5.68
CA VAL A 173 -19.94 -14.39 5.10
C VAL A 173 -19.80 -14.74 3.61
N ILE A 174 -19.96 -16.01 3.24
CA ILE A 174 -19.97 -16.45 1.83
C ILE A 174 -21.06 -15.73 1.04
N TYR A 175 -22.28 -15.69 1.57
CA TYR A 175 -23.39 -14.99 0.93
C TYR A 175 -23.10 -13.49 0.75
N ALA A 176 -22.51 -12.86 1.77
CA ALA A 176 -22.12 -11.45 1.70
C ALA A 176 -21.09 -11.19 0.61
N ILE A 177 -20.02 -12.00 0.54
CA ILE A 177 -18.97 -11.92 -0.49
C ILE A 177 -19.59 -12.03 -1.88
N LYS A 178 -20.38 -13.08 -2.12
CA LYS A 178 -21.02 -13.32 -3.42
C LYS A 178 -21.90 -12.14 -3.84
N LYS A 179 -22.63 -11.52 -2.90
CA LYS A 179 -23.48 -10.36 -3.20
C LYS A 179 -22.69 -9.11 -3.58
N VAL A 180 -21.50 -8.94 -3.03
CA VAL A 180 -20.60 -7.83 -3.39
C VAL A 180 -20.00 -8.08 -4.76
N GLU A 181 -19.51 -9.30 -5.04
CA GLU A 181 -18.97 -9.70 -6.35
C GLU A 181 -20.00 -9.51 -7.47
N GLU A 182 -21.22 -10.05 -7.30
CA GLU A 182 -22.33 -9.87 -8.25
C GLU A 182 -22.65 -8.38 -8.52
N LYS A 183 -22.39 -7.50 -7.54
CA LYS A 183 -22.66 -6.07 -7.66
C LYS A 183 -21.52 -5.32 -8.33
N ILE A 184 -20.27 -5.70 -8.07
CA ILE A 184 -19.09 -5.18 -8.77
C ILE A 184 -19.22 -5.42 -10.27
N GLU A 185 -19.64 -6.61 -10.68
CA GLU A 185 -19.81 -6.97 -12.10
C GLU A 185 -20.88 -6.13 -12.81
N LYS A 186 -21.93 -5.73 -12.08
CA LYS A 186 -23.10 -5.05 -12.66
C LYS A 186 -23.03 -3.52 -12.59
N ASP A 187 -22.20 -2.98 -11.70
CA ASP A 187 -22.18 -1.55 -11.39
C ASP A 187 -20.73 -1.04 -11.26
N PRO A 188 -20.16 -0.48 -12.36
CA PRO A 188 -18.82 0.11 -12.34
C PRO A 188 -18.66 1.26 -11.34
N ALA A 189 -19.75 1.97 -11.00
CA ALA A 189 -19.70 3.02 -9.99
C ALA A 189 -19.52 2.42 -8.59
N PHE A 190 -20.16 1.27 -8.32
CA PHE A 190 -19.97 0.53 -7.08
C PHE A 190 -18.55 -0.04 -6.94
N GLN A 191 -17.93 -0.45 -8.05
CA GLN A 191 -16.52 -0.89 -8.04
C GLN A 191 -15.58 0.25 -7.65
N ARG A 192 -15.72 1.43 -8.25
CA ARG A 192 -14.90 2.62 -7.89
C ARG A 192 -15.08 2.99 -6.42
N PHE A 193 -16.33 2.98 -5.96
CA PHE A 193 -16.69 3.19 -4.56
C PHE A 193 -15.98 2.21 -3.61
N LEU A 194 -15.88 0.93 -3.97
CA LEU A 194 -15.17 -0.07 -3.17
C LEU A 194 -13.66 0.17 -3.13
N GLU A 195 -13.06 0.51 -4.28
CA GLU A 195 -11.63 0.84 -4.35
C GLU A 195 -11.29 2.07 -3.48
N ASP A 196 -12.16 3.08 -3.42
CA ASP A 196 -11.97 4.23 -2.53
C ASP A 196 -11.94 3.83 -1.04
N ILE A 197 -12.81 2.90 -0.63
CA ILE A 197 -12.82 2.37 0.75
C ILE A 197 -11.54 1.56 1.00
N LYS A 198 -11.16 0.72 0.05
CA LYS A 198 -9.98 -0.15 0.13
C LYS A 198 -8.70 0.66 0.27
N GLN A 199 -8.53 1.74 -0.49
CA GLN A 199 -7.40 2.65 -0.36
C GLN A 199 -7.29 3.24 1.05
N LYS A 200 -8.41 3.66 1.66
CA LYS A 200 -8.44 4.18 3.04
C LYS A 200 -8.10 3.13 4.11
N ILE A 201 -8.32 1.86 3.82
CA ILE A 201 -7.96 0.76 4.75
C ILE A 201 -6.46 0.47 4.68
N ILE A 202 -5.88 0.56 3.47
CA ILE A 202 -4.47 0.23 3.21
C ILE A 202 -3.53 1.41 3.58
N SER A 203 -4.04 2.65 3.50
CA SER A 203 -3.35 3.87 3.97
C SER A 203 -3.25 3.95 5.49
#